data_AF-A0A2M7TWK8-F1
#
_entry.id   AF-A0A2M7TWK8-F1
#
_cell.length_a   1.000
_cell.length_b   1.000
_cell.length_c   1.000
_cell.angle_alpha   90.00
_cell.angle_beta   90.00
_cell.angle_gamma   90.00
#
_symmetry.space_group_name_H-M   'P 1'
#
loop_
_entity.id
_entity.type
_entity.pdbx_description
1 polymer ?
#
loop_
_entity_poly.entity_id
_entity_poly.type
_entity_poly.pdbx_seq_one_letter_code
_entity_poly.pdbx_strand_id
1 'polypeptide(L)'
;MNKSNRKKPILTQKELESRIWYRFLKVVFIGFYAYLIVSILFFTYASKPTISINQKKLNVLCDNGRKYILNEEHIFLSEVNMNDLNEENEYIKRICEYGSTIKFYEWDKYPTPENKNYDLKYDQHQVGSWLTPVKILILCFGGAFLSFELIKRAFLYIVVGKRII
;
A
#
# COMPACT_ATOMS: atom_id res chain seq x y z
N MET A 1 -56.66 -49.47 0.35
CA MET A 1 -55.51 -48.85 1.04
C MET A 1 -55.34 -47.43 0.52
N ASN A 2 -55.79 -46.43 1.29
CA ASN A 2 -55.79 -45.02 0.87
C ASN A 2 -54.48 -44.35 1.30
N LYS A 3 -53.57 -44.05 0.35
CA LYS A 3 -52.36 -43.26 0.62
C LYS A 3 -52.78 -41.82 0.89
N SER A 4 -52.80 -41.44 2.17
CA SER A 4 -53.00 -40.07 2.63
C SER A 4 -51.88 -39.16 2.09
N ASN A 5 -52.21 -38.35 1.08
CA ASN A 5 -51.37 -37.28 0.57
C ASN A 5 -51.32 -36.14 1.60
N ARG A 6 -50.46 -36.25 2.63
CA ARG A 6 -50.15 -35.12 3.50
C ARG A 6 -49.26 -34.15 2.72
N LYS A 7 -49.85 -33.06 2.22
CA LYS A 7 -49.09 -31.87 1.79
C LYS A 7 -48.22 -31.41 2.96
N LYS A 8 -46.90 -31.53 2.83
CA LYS A 8 -45.97 -31.01 3.83
C LYS A 8 -46.13 -29.49 3.89
N PRO A 9 -46.24 -28.90 5.10
CA PRO A 9 -46.51 -27.48 5.25
C PRO A 9 -45.38 -26.68 4.63
N ILE A 10 -45.75 -25.57 3.99
CA ILE A 10 -44.81 -24.61 3.47
C ILE A 10 -44.14 -23.94 4.68
N LEU A 11 -42.97 -24.43 5.12
CA LEU A 11 -42.18 -23.81 6.20
C LEU A 11 -42.09 -22.30 5.95
N THR A 12 -42.57 -21.49 6.90
CA THR A 12 -42.56 -20.04 6.78
C THR A 12 -41.21 -19.49 7.22
N GLN A 13 -40.81 -18.32 6.71
CA GLN A 13 -39.51 -17.69 7.02
C GLN A 13 -39.24 -17.58 8.54
N LYS A 14 -40.30 -17.39 9.33
CA LYS A 14 -40.27 -17.36 10.81
C LYS A 14 -39.86 -18.68 11.46
N GLU A 15 -40.23 -19.84 10.90
CA GLU A 15 -39.80 -21.15 11.41
C GLU A 15 -38.34 -21.46 11.11
N LEU A 16 -37.76 -20.78 10.11
CA LEU A 16 -36.35 -20.92 9.80
C LEU A 16 -35.48 -20.11 10.76
N GLU A 17 -35.90 -18.89 11.09
CA GLU A 17 -35.22 -18.00 12.04
C GLU A 17 -35.22 -18.53 13.50
N SER A 18 -36.16 -19.41 13.84
CA SER A 18 -36.21 -20.03 15.17
C SER A 18 -35.17 -21.14 15.35
N ARG A 19 -34.59 -21.69 14.26
CA ARG A 19 -33.56 -22.73 14.37
C ARG A 19 -32.22 -22.13 14.78
N ILE A 20 -31.66 -22.68 15.86
CA ILE A 20 -30.35 -22.28 16.42
C ILE A 20 -29.23 -22.28 15.38
N TRP A 21 -29.20 -23.27 14.49
CA TRP A 21 -28.17 -23.36 13.44
C TRP A 21 -28.19 -22.19 12.45
N TYR A 22 -29.38 -21.65 12.14
CA TYR A 22 -29.50 -20.48 11.26
C TYR A 22 -28.96 -19.21 11.94
N ARG A 23 -29.23 -19.05 13.24
CA ARG A 23 -28.70 -17.92 14.03
C ARG A 23 -27.18 -17.95 14.12
N PHE A 24 -26.60 -19.13 14.38
CA PHE A 24 -25.14 -19.31 14.39
C PHE A 24 -24.51 -18.94 13.05
N LEU A 25 -25.06 -19.47 11.96
CA LEU A 25 -24.54 -19.22 10.63
C LEU A 25 -24.65 -17.73 10.23
N LYS A 26 -25.73 -17.05 10.65
CA LYS A 26 -25.87 -15.59 10.47
C LYS A 26 -24.77 -14.81 11.20
N VAL A 27 -24.43 -15.20 12.43
CA VAL A 27 -23.36 -14.56 13.21
C VAL A 27 -21.99 -14.78 12.55
N VAL A 28 -21.68 -16.02 12.15
CA VAL A 28 -20.42 -16.33 11.44
C VAL A 28 -20.32 -15.51 10.15
N PHE A 29 -21.41 -15.40 9.40
CA PHE A 29 -21.45 -14.64 8.16
C PHE A 29 -21.23 -13.14 8.38
N ILE A 30 -21.87 -12.55 9.39
CA ILE A 30 -21.66 -11.15 9.76
C ILE A 30 -20.21 -10.92 10.19
N GLY A 31 -19.63 -11.83 10.98
CA GLY A 31 -18.23 -11.76 11.40
C GLY A 31 -17.26 -11.81 10.21
N PHE A 32 -17.48 -12.73 9.28
CA PHE A 32 -16.67 -12.82 8.05
C PHE A 32 -16.78 -11.55 7.20
N TYR A 33 -17.99 -10.99 7.07
CA TYR A 33 -18.19 -9.75 6.32
C TYR A 33 -17.49 -8.55 6.98
N ALA A 34 -17.57 -8.44 8.30
CA ALA A 34 -16.84 -7.42 9.05
C ALA A 34 -15.31 -7.55 8.87
N TYR A 35 -14.79 -8.78 8.93
CA TYR A 35 -13.38 -9.07 8.68
C TYR A 35 -12.94 -8.66 7.26
N LEU A 36 -13.76 -8.94 6.24
CA LEU A 36 -13.49 -8.51 4.86
C LEU A 36 -13.42 -6.98 4.75
N ILE A 37 -14.36 -6.26 5.36
CA ILE A 37 -14.35 -4.78 5.35
C ILE A 37 -13.05 -4.25 5.98
N VAL A 38 -12.68 -4.75 7.15
CA VAL A 38 -11.44 -4.32 7.83
C VAL A 38 -10.21 -4.61 6.97
N SER A 39 -10.16 -5.79 6.35
CA SER A 39 -9.07 -6.16 5.44
C SER A 39 -8.97 -5.20 4.25
N ILE A 40 -10.09 -4.89 3.60
CA ILE A 40 -10.13 -3.95 2.47
C ILE A 40 -9.63 -2.57 2.89
N LEU A 41 -10.06 -2.07 4.05
CA LEU A 41 -9.61 -0.78 4.57
C LEU A 41 -8.09 -0.78 4.83
N PHE A 42 -7.56 -1.86 5.42
CA PHE A 42 -6.13 -2.01 5.66
C PHE A 42 -5.31 -2.03 4.36
N PHE A 43 -5.73 -2.82 3.36
CA PHE A 43 -5.07 -2.87 2.05
C PHE A 43 -5.14 -1.52 1.32
N THR A 44 -6.27 -0.82 1.41
CA THR A 44 -6.43 0.51 0.81
C THR A 44 -5.48 1.52 1.47
N TYR A 45 -5.36 1.47 2.80
CA TYR A 45 -4.44 2.32 3.55
C TYR A 45 -2.97 2.01 3.21
N ALA A 46 -2.61 0.74 3.09
CA ALA A 46 -1.27 0.30 2.70
C ALA A 46 -0.92 0.73 1.26
N SER A 47 -1.93 0.90 0.40
CA SER A 47 -1.77 1.32 -1.00
C SER A 47 -1.75 2.85 -1.18
N LYS A 48 -1.68 3.63 -0.09
CA LYS A 48 -1.57 5.09 -0.18
C LYS A 48 -0.28 5.46 -0.93
N PRO A 49 -0.30 6.52 -1.75
CA PRO A 49 0.91 6.99 -2.40
C PRO A 49 1.92 7.42 -1.33
N THR A 50 3.15 6.96 -1.47
CA THR A 50 4.25 7.30 -0.58
C THR A 50 5.08 8.40 -1.21
N ILE A 51 5.52 9.35 -0.38
CA ILE A 51 6.53 10.32 -0.80
C ILE A 51 7.84 9.56 -0.83
N SER A 52 8.47 9.50 -2.01
CA SER A 52 9.81 8.95 -2.13
C SER A 52 10.79 10.05 -2.55
N ILE A 53 12.02 9.92 -2.08
CA ILE A 53 13.10 10.81 -2.47
C ILE A 53 13.57 10.35 -3.85
N ASN A 54 13.56 11.25 -4.83
CA ASN A 54 14.14 10.92 -6.12
C ASN A 54 15.67 10.90 -6.01
N GLN A 55 16.25 9.72 -5.82
CA GLN A 55 17.71 9.58 -5.77
C GLN A 55 18.39 10.06 -7.06
N LYS A 56 17.68 10.04 -8.21
CA LYS A 56 18.15 10.53 -9.51
C LYS A 56 18.23 12.06 -9.62
N LYS A 57 17.66 12.78 -8.67
CA LYS A 57 17.57 14.25 -8.70
C LYS A 57 18.00 14.86 -7.38
N LEU A 58 19.11 14.35 -6.82
CA LEU A 58 19.72 14.99 -5.69
C LEU A 58 20.45 16.26 -6.16
N ASN A 59 20.00 17.41 -5.68
CA ASN A 59 20.64 18.69 -5.95
C ASN A 59 21.37 19.16 -4.69
N VAL A 60 22.67 19.39 -4.83
CA VAL A 60 23.46 20.07 -3.79
C VAL A 60 23.41 21.56 -4.07
N LEU A 61 22.96 22.33 -3.09
CA LEU A 61 23.07 23.78 -3.10
C LEU A 61 24.22 24.17 -2.18
N CYS A 62 25.30 24.70 -2.74
CA CYS A 62 26.42 25.20 -1.96
C CYS A 62 26.11 26.61 -1.40
N ASP A 63 26.73 26.99 -0.30
CA ASP A 63 26.52 28.31 0.33
C ASP A 63 26.93 29.48 -0.58
N ASN A 64 27.85 29.22 -1.53
CA ASN A 64 28.25 30.16 -2.57
C ASN A 64 27.21 30.32 -3.70
N GLY A 65 26.03 29.71 -3.57
CA GLY A 65 24.93 29.78 -4.52
C GLY A 65 25.05 28.84 -5.72
N ARG A 66 26.13 28.05 -5.82
CA ARG A 66 26.30 27.06 -6.90
C ARG A 66 25.41 25.85 -6.66
N LYS A 67 24.95 25.25 -7.76
CA LYS A 67 24.11 24.05 -7.75
C LYS A 67 24.80 22.94 -8.52
N TYR A 68 24.92 21.77 -7.91
CA TYR A 68 25.46 20.58 -8.53
C TYR A 68 24.39 19.49 -8.55
N ILE A 69 24.17 18.90 -9.73
CA ILE A 69 23.29 17.74 -9.91
C ILE A 69 24.16 16.51 -9.68
N LEU A 70 23.82 15.70 -8.69
CA LEU A 70 24.49 14.45 -8.41
C LEU A 70 23.81 13.36 -9.26
N ASN A 71 24.46 12.95 -10.34
CA ASN A 71 24.00 11.82 -11.15
C ASN A 71 24.39 10.49 -10.47
N GLU A 72 23.52 9.49 -10.59
CA GLU A 72 23.64 8.15 -9.95
C GLU A 72 24.97 7.43 -10.25
N GLU A 73 25.68 7.76 -11.33
CA GLU A 73 26.93 7.10 -11.70
C GLU A 73 28.09 7.38 -10.72
N HIS A 74 27.95 8.39 -9.85
CA HIS A 74 29.02 8.78 -8.92
C HIS A 74 28.61 8.70 -7.45
N ILE A 75 27.33 8.50 -7.15
CA ILE A 75 26.83 8.46 -5.77
C ILE A 75 25.79 7.36 -5.64
N PHE A 76 26.25 6.22 -5.13
CA PHE A 76 25.40 5.10 -4.72
C PHE A 76 24.69 5.46 -3.41
N LEU A 77 23.75 6.42 -3.43
CA LEU A 77 22.87 6.69 -2.27
C LEU A 77 21.84 5.56 -2.02
N SER A 78 21.86 4.52 -2.83
CA SER A 78 21.03 3.33 -2.64
C SER A 78 21.80 2.33 -1.79
N GLU A 79 21.49 2.30 -0.49
CA GLU A 79 21.90 1.30 0.51
C GLU A 79 23.21 1.54 1.29
N VAL A 80 23.71 2.77 1.35
CA VAL A 80 24.86 3.07 2.22
C VAL A 80 24.42 3.16 3.69
N ASN A 81 24.96 2.26 4.51
CA ASN A 81 24.87 2.29 5.96
C ASN A 81 25.22 3.71 6.45
N MET A 82 24.46 4.27 7.38
CA MET A 82 24.67 5.61 7.96
C MET A 82 26.09 5.86 8.52
N ASN A 83 26.94 4.83 8.61
CA ASN A 83 28.33 4.92 9.05
C ASN A 83 29.31 5.36 7.94
N ASP A 84 28.95 5.26 6.65
CA ASP A 84 29.78 5.67 5.49
C ASP A 84 29.47 7.11 5.01
N LEU A 85 28.57 7.81 5.70
CA LEU A 85 28.22 9.21 5.40
C LEU A 85 29.40 10.18 5.51
N ASN A 86 30.50 9.78 6.15
CA ASN A 86 31.65 10.67 6.32
C ASN A 86 32.36 10.95 4.99
N GLU A 87 32.64 9.93 4.18
CA GLU A 87 33.41 10.10 2.93
C GLU A 87 32.62 10.89 1.87
N GLU A 88 31.33 10.63 1.73
CA GLU A 88 30.46 11.38 0.81
C GLU A 88 30.29 12.84 1.23
N ASN A 89 30.23 13.12 2.55
CA ASN A 89 30.20 14.48 3.06
C ASN A 89 31.51 15.22 2.76
N GLU A 90 32.67 14.55 2.81
CA GLU A 90 33.93 15.17 2.41
C GLU A 90 33.93 15.54 0.92
N TYR A 91 33.43 14.64 0.08
CA TYR A 91 33.31 14.87 -1.36
C TYR A 91 32.50 16.12 -1.69
N ILE A 92 31.30 16.20 -1.12
CA ILE A 92 30.39 17.32 -1.38
C ILE A 92 30.98 18.63 -0.82
N LYS A 93 31.60 18.61 0.36
CA LYS A 93 32.26 19.78 0.94
C LYS A 93 33.35 20.34 0.04
N ARG A 94 34.23 19.48 -0.48
CA ARG A 94 35.34 19.89 -1.37
C ARG A 94 34.81 20.43 -2.70
N ILE A 95 33.77 19.83 -3.29
CA ILE A 95 33.14 20.38 -4.51
C ILE A 95 32.52 21.74 -4.24
N CYS A 96 31.84 21.93 -3.11
CA CYS A 96 31.22 23.22 -2.81
C CYS A 96 32.24 24.33 -2.54
N GLU A 97 33.39 24.00 -1.95
CA GLU A 97 34.45 24.96 -1.65
C GLU A 97 35.27 25.32 -2.91
N TYR A 98 35.78 24.31 -3.61
CA TYR A 98 36.76 24.50 -4.69
C TYR A 98 36.14 24.43 -6.10
N GLY A 99 34.95 23.85 -6.23
CA GLY A 99 34.20 23.77 -7.48
C GLY A 99 34.92 23.01 -8.60
N SER A 100 34.74 23.49 -9.84
CA SER A 100 35.28 22.88 -11.07
C SER A 100 36.81 22.98 -11.22
N THR A 101 37.52 23.55 -10.24
CA THR A 101 38.98 23.64 -10.28
C THR A 101 39.66 22.34 -9.86
N ILE A 102 38.95 21.47 -9.12
CA ILE A 102 39.47 20.16 -8.76
C ILE A 102 39.39 19.25 -9.98
N LYS A 103 40.55 18.88 -10.52
CA LYS A 103 40.63 17.76 -11.45
C LYS A 103 40.62 16.47 -10.64
N PHE A 104 39.95 15.44 -11.14
CA PHE A 104 39.75 14.16 -10.42
C PHE A 104 41.05 13.55 -9.85
N TYR A 105 42.16 13.72 -10.56
CA TYR A 105 43.48 13.21 -10.16
C TYR A 105 44.23 14.06 -9.12
N GLU A 106 43.68 15.20 -8.69
CA GLU A 106 44.28 16.08 -7.67
C GLU A 106 43.45 16.13 -6.38
N TRP A 107 42.49 15.21 -6.23
CA TRP A 107 41.52 15.21 -5.14
C TRP A 107 42.15 15.23 -3.75
N ASP A 108 43.24 14.49 -3.56
CA ASP A 108 43.97 14.37 -2.29
C ASP A 108 44.77 15.62 -1.91
N LYS A 109 44.95 16.56 -2.83
CA LYS A 109 45.69 17.82 -2.57
C LYS A 109 44.82 18.89 -1.92
N TYR A 110 43.50 18.73 -1.92
CA TYR A 110 42.56 19.71 -1.39
C TYR A 110 42.07 19.26 -0.01
N PRO A 111 42.29 20.04 1.06
CA PRO A 111 41.83 19.67 2.39
C PRO A 111 40.29 19.73 2.46
N THR A 112 39.69 18.82 3.22
CA THR A 112 38.25 18.86 3.48
C THR A 112 37.90 20.04 4.38
N PRO A 113 36.94 20.90 3.99
CA PRO A 113 36.42 21.95 4.87
C PRO A 113 35.91 21.38 6.20
N GLU A 114 36.35 21.97 7.30
CA GLU A 114 35.92 21.56 8.65
C GLU A 114 34.40 21.77 8.81
N ASN A 115 33.92 22.92 8.37
CA ASN A 115 32.51 23.29 8.41
C ASN A 115 31.72 22.75 7.20
N LYS A 116 30.44 22.46 7.42
CA LYS A 116 29.49 22.15 6.35
C LYS A 116 29.18 23.43 5.56
N ASN A 117 29.34 23.39 4.25
CA ASN A 117 29.19 24.52 3.32
C ASN A 117 28.13 24.26 2.21
N TYR A 118 27.17 23.37 2.48
CA TYR A 118 26.15 22.95 1.53
C TYR A 118 24.85 22.54 2.19
N ASP A 119 23.75 22.71 1.45
CA ASP A 119 22.43 22.21 1.77
C ASP A 119 21.99 21.14 0.76
N LEU A 120 21.55 20.00 1.28
CA LEU A 120 20.96 18.94 0.49
C LEU A 120 19.48 19.24 0.28
N LYS A 121 19.08 19.44 -0.98
CA LYS A 121 17.67 19.54 -1.36
C LYS A 121 17.24 18.25 -2.01
N TYR A 122 16.41 17.51 -1.29
CA TYR A 122 15.76 16.30 -1.81
C TYR A 122 14.56 16.71 -2.65
N ASP A 123 14.56 16.35 -3.93
CA ASP A 123 13.37 16.45 -4.75
C ASP A 123 12.42 15.33 -4.33
N GLN A 124 11.43 15.70 -3.51
CA GLN A 124 10.38 14.80 -3.07
C GLN A 124 9.39 14.63 -4.22
N HIS A 125 9.19 13.40 -4.66
CA HIS A 125 8.17 13.10 -5.64
C HIS A 125 7.20 12.07 -5.06
N GLN A 126 5.93 12.28 -5.37
CA GLN A 126 4.89 11.35 -4.99
C GLN A 126 4.97 10.14 -5.90
N VAL A 127 5.24 8.97 -5.32
CA VAL A 127 5.22 7.69 -6.06
C VAL A 127 3.85 7.06 -5.88
N GLY A 128 3.23 6.75 -7.01
CA GLY A 128 1.88 6.20 -7.08
C GLY A 128 0.81 7.27 -7.32
N SER A 129 -0.43 6.81 -7.41
CA SER A 129 -1.59 7.65 -7.66
C SER A 129 -2.71 7.30 -6.70
N TRP A 130 -3.44 8.31 -6.24
CA TRP A 130 -4.69 8.13 -5.48
C TRP A 130 -5.78 7.41 -6.27
N LEU A 131 -5.66 7.31 -7.59
CA LEU A 131 -6.57 6.51 -8.42
C LEU A 131 -6.46 5.00 -8.14
N THR A 132 -5.29 4.52 -7.74
CA THR A 132 -5.06 3.10 -7.46
C THR A 132 -5.89 2.59 -6.27
N PRO A 133 -5.82 3.20 -5.07
CA PRO A 133 -6.64 2.76 -3.93
C PRO A 133 -8.14 2.88 -4.21
N VAL A 134 -8.58 3.91 -4.96
CA VAL A 134 -9.99 4.06 -5.35
C VAL A 134 -10.46 2.91 -6.25
N LYS A 135 -9.66 2.53 -7.26
CA LYS A 135 -9.98 1.41 -8.14
C LYS A 135 -10.07 0.09 -7.36
N ILE A 136 -9.11 -0.15 -6.47
CA ILE A 136 -9.11 -1.35 -5.60
C ILE A 136 -10.37 -1.38 -4.74
N LEU A 137 -10.73 -0.25 -4.12
CA LEU A 137 -11.91 -0.15 -3.27
C LEU A 137 -13.18 -0.47 -4.06
N ILE A 138 -13.38 0.13 -5.24
CA ILE A 138 -14.53 -0.15 -6.11
C ILE A 138 -14.61 -1.64 -6.47
N LEU A 139 -13.48 -2.24 -6.87
CA LEU A 139 -13.43 -3.64 -7.29
C LEU A 139 -13.71 -4.59 -6.11
N CYS A 140 -13.15 -4.32 -4.94
CA CYS A 140 -13.39 -5.10 -3.73
C CYS A 140 -14.84 -5.00 -3.24
N PHE A 141 -15.42 -3.79 -3.21
CA PHE A 141 -16.84 -3.61 -2.82
C PHE A 141 -17.79 -4.27 -3.82
N GLY A 142 -17.53 -4.12 -5.12
CA GLY A 142 -18.30 -4.79 -6.17
C GLY A 142 -18.23 -6.32 -6.05
N GLY A 143 -17.04 -6.87 -5.84
CA GLY A 143 -16.84 -8.30 -5.59
C GLY A 143 -17.56 -8.80 -4.36
N ALA A 144 -17.41 -8.12 -3.22
CA ALA A 144 -18.07 -8.47 -1.96
C ALA A 144 -19.61 -8.44 -2.09
N PHE A 145 -20.16 -7.47 -2.82
CA PHE A 145 -21.59 -7.37 -3.09
C PHE A 145 -22.10 -8.56 -3.94
N LEU A 146 -21.38 -8.93 -5.00
CA LEU A 146 -21.72 -10.09 -5.82
C LEU A 146 -21.64 -11.40 -5.04
N SER A 147 -20.58 -11.59 -4.25
CA SER A 147 -20.44 -12.75 -3.37
C SER A 147 -21.58 -12.82 -2.35
N PHE A 148 -21.98 -11.70 -1.76
CA PHE A 148 -23.11 -11.64 -0.84
C PHE A 148 -24.41 -12.10 -1.50
N GLU A 149 -24.73 -11.58 -2.69
CA GLU A 149 -25.94 -11.99 -3.43
C GLU A 149 -25.91 -13.46 -3.85
N LEU A 150 -24.75 -13.98 -4.27
CA LEU A 150 -24.59 -15.41 -4.58
C LEU A 150 -24.83 -16.29 -3.36
N ILE A 151 -24.24 -15.94 -2.22
CA ILE A 151 -24.38 -16.70 -0.98
C ILE A 151 -25.83 -16.67 -0.50
N LYS A 152 -26.47 -15.49 -0.53
CA LYS A 152 -27.90 -15.34 -0.20
C LYS A 152 -28.78 -16.23 -1.07
N ARG A 153 -28.53 -16.28 -2.39
CA ARG A 153 -29.24 -17.17 -3.32
C ARG A 153 -28.96 -18.65 -3.04
N ALA A 154 -27.70 -19.01 -2.76
CA ALA A 154 -27.32 -20.38 -2.40
C ALA A 154 -28.02 -20.84 -1.12
N PHE A 155 -28.11 -19.98 -0.09
CA PHE A 155 -28.86 -20.27 1.13
C PHE A 155 -30.35 -20.45 0.85
N LEU A 156 -30.96 -19.56 0.07
CA LEU A 156 -32.36 -19.71 -0.35
C LEU A 156 -32.58 -21.04 -1.08
N TYR A 157 -31.66 -21.41 -1.97
CA TYR A 157 -31.72 -22.68 -2.71
C TYR A 157 -31.60 -23.90 -1.79
N ILE A 158 -30.63 -23.93 -0.87
CA ILE A 158 -30.47 -25.05 0.08
C ILE A 158 -31.71 -25.19 0.98
N VAL A 159 -32.28 -24.07 1.42
CA VAL A 159 -33.42 -24.03 2.33
C VAL A 159 -34.72 -24.43 1.62
N VAL A 160 -34.99 -23.89 0.43
CA VAL A 160 -36.22 -24.13 -0.32
C VAL A 160 -36.15 -25.42 -1.14
N GLY A 161 -35.00 -25.71 -1.74
CA GLY A 161 -34.75 -26.90 -2.55
C GLY A 161 -34.89 -28.21 -1.77
N LYS A 162 -34.71 -28.18 -0.43
CA LYS A 162 -34.97 -29.33 0.45
C LYS A 162 -36.44 -29.80 0.49
N ARG A 163 -37.36 -29.13 -0.21
CA ARG A 163 -38.78 -29.53 -0.32
C ARG A 163 -39.19 -30.19 -1.63
N ILE A 164 -38.32 -30.19 -2.66
CA ILE A 164 -38.69 -30.64 -4.01
C ILE A 164 -38.21 -32.08 -4.30
N ILE A 165 -37.45 -32.71 -3.38
CA ILE A 165 -37.06 -34.13 -3.44
C ILE A 165 -37.71 -34.90 -2.30
#